data_AF-A0A7W6L4M4-F1
#
_entry.id   AF-A0A7W6L4M4-F1
#
_cell.length_a   1.000
_cell.length_b   1.000
_cell.length_c   1.000
_cell.angle_alpha   90.00
_cell.angle_beta   90.00
_cell.angle_gamma   90.00
#
_symmetry.space_group_name_H-M   'P 1'
#
loop_
_entity.id
_entity.type
_entity.pdbx_description
1 polymer ?
#
loop_
_entity_poly.entity_id
_entity_poly.type
_entity_poly.pdbx_seq_one_letter_code
_entity_poly.pdbx_strand_id
1 'polypeptide(L)'
;MHELFLARCRIDGDPHEWGECSSWEALTTHLKGSCWPQFFDFVELLAELLIEKDDHFPFDSPAKFEVYRIRLNDLLDEENIGWQMDAHGELKRKIRAMNRSISSADAALDSRFKSAREHYKRSLSYLLTHPVDEANSVREIISALESVIKVIAPKVATLGAGVKELRKRGDFNRWSLDIIEKLYAYSNDSPFVRHGHIDGVAPTRAEAEMIVQTALSMICYLIEVGGEGAERP
;
A
#
# COMPACT_ATOMS: atom_id res chain seq x y z
N MET A 1 -2.87 -1.79 21.38
CA MET A 1 -3.49 -1.19 20.19
C MET A 1 -4.97 -0.90 20.44
N HIS A 2 -5.73 -1.86 20.96
CA HIS A 2 -7.19 -1.78 21.11
C HIS A 2 -7.70 -1.06 22.38
N GLU A 3 -6.86 -0.26 23.05
CA GLU A 3 -7.17 0.34 24.37
C GLU A 3 -8.38 1.29 24.33
N LEU A 4 -8.58 2.00 23.21
CA LEU A 4 -9.69 2.93 23.05
C LEU A 4 -11.04 2.21 22.95
N PHE A 5 -11.10 1.11 22.17
CA PHE A 5 -12.29 0.29 22.08
C PHE A 5 -12.60 -0.39 23.42
N LEU A 6 -11.58 -0.98 24.07
CA LEU A 6 -11.74 -1.62 25.38
C LEU A 6 -12.14 -0.61 26.47
N ALA A 7 -11.59 0.59 26.47
CA ALA A 7 -11.98 1.66 27.38
C ALA A 7 -13.44 2.08 27.15
N ARG A 8 -13.89 2.16 25.89
CA ARG A 8 -15.29 2.46 25.55
C ARG A 8 -16.24 1.39 26.08
N CYS A 9 -15.95 0.11 25.87
CA CYS A 9 -16.75 -0.99 26.40
C CYS A 9 -16.80 -1.00 27.93
N ARG A 10 -15.75 -0.53 28.61
CA ARG A 10 -15.70 -0.46 30.08
C ARG A 10 -16.43 0.74 30.68
N ILE A 11 -16.42 1.89 30.02
CA ILE A 11 -17.08 3.12 30.50
C ILE A 11 -18.60 2.98 30.46
N ASP A 12 -19.12 2.32 29.42
CA ASP A 12 -20.57 2.15 29.24
C ASP A 12 -21.11 0.88 29.95
N GLY A 13 -20.22 0.01 30.45
CA GLY A 13 -20.56 -1.13 31.31
C GLY A 13 -20.84 -0.72 32.75
N ASP A 14 -21.91 0.05 32.97
CA ASP A 14 -22.35 0.49 34.30
C ASP A 14 -22.80 -0.73 35.16
N PRO A 15 -22.65 -0.75 36.50
CA PRO A 15 -22.93 -1.91 37.37
C PRO A 15 -24.39 -2.40 37.39
N HIS A 16 -25.28 -1.83 36.58
CA HIS A 16 -26.71 -2.17 36.53
C HIS A 16 -27.11 -3.02 35.32
N GLU A 17 -26.17 -3.34 34.41
CA GLU A 17 -26.40 -4.24 33.28
C GLU A 17 -26.04 -5.72 33.56
N TRP A 18 -25.89 -6.11 34.82
CA TRP A 18 -25.77 -7.53 35.22
C TRP A 18 -27.14 -8.24 35.26
N GLY A 19 -28.09 -7.80 34.43
CA GLY A 19 -29.34 -8.51 34.18
C GLY A 19 -29.11 -9.63 33.16
N GLU A 20 -30.01 -10.61 33.10
CA GLU A 20 -30.02 -11.73 32.15
C GLU A 20 -30.12 -11.33 30.65
N CYS A 21 -29.87 -10.06 30.31
CA CYS A 21 -29.80 -9.53 28.97
C CYS A 21 -28.52 -10.00 28.28
N SER A 22 -28.65 -10.50 27.04
CA SER A 22 -27.50 -11.00 26.29
C SER A 22 -26.50 -9.86 26.07
N SER A 23 -25.23 -10.10 26.37
CA SER A 23 -24.10 -9.19 26.06
C SER A 23 -24.00 -8.82 24.57
N TRP A 24 -24.75 -9.52 23.71
CA TRP A 24 -24.89 -9.25 22.29
C TRP A 24 -25.57 -7.91 21.97
N GLU A 25 -26.61 -7.52 22.70
CA GLU A 25 -27.33 -6.27 22.42
C GLU A 25 -26.47 -5.04 22.73
N ALA A 26 -25.76 -5.06 23.86
CA ALA A 26 -24.80 -4.03 24.24
C ALA A 26 -23.67 -3.94 23.19
N LEU A 27 -23.04 -5.07 22.85
CA LEU A 27 -21.98 -5.09 21.84
C LEU A 27 -22.46 -4.57 20.48
N THR A 28 -23.64 -4.99 20.03
CA THR A 28 -24.24 -4.55 18.76
C THR A 28 -24.49 -3.04 18.76
N THR A 29 -24.99 -2.50 19.87
CA THR A 29 -25.23 -1.06 20.03
C THR A 29 -23.92 -0.27 19.96
N HIS A 30 -22.88 -0.74 20.63
CA HIS A 30 -21.56 -0.10 20.59
C HIS A 30 -20.92 -0.14 19.21
N LEU A 31 -20.98 -1.28 18.51
CA LEU A 31 -20.42 -1.40 17.17
C LEU A 31 -21.15 -0.54 16.14
N LYS A 32 -22.48 -0.36 16.28
CA LYS A 32 -23.25 0.54 15.40
C LYS A 32 -23.00 2.03 15.68
N GLY A 33 -22.61 2.37 16.90
CA GLY A 33 -22.32 3.74 17.32
C GLY A 33 -20.85 4.14 17.24
N SER A 34 -19.94 3.19 16.98
CA SER A 34 -18.49 3.46 16.96
C SER A 34 -18.06 4.14 15.66
N CYS A 35 -16.96 4.91 15.74
CA CYS A 35 -16.33 5.45 14.54
C CYS A 35 -15.45 4.40 13.87
N TRP A 36 -15.14 4.60 12.59
CA TRP A 36 -14.36 3.65 11.77
C TRP A 36 -13.07 3.14 12.43
N PRO A 37 -12.19 3.97 13.03
CA PRO A 37 -11.00 3.47 13.72
C PRO A 37 -11.31 2.48 14.84
N GLN A 38 -12.33 2.76 15.66
CA GLN A 38 -12.73 1.90 16.77
C GLN A 38 -13.33 0.58 16.28
N PHE A 39 -14.05 0.62 15.15
CA PHE A 39 -14.53 -0.58 14.48
C PHE A 39 -13.37 -1.45 13.98
N PHE A 40 -12.34 -0.84 13.37
CA PHE A 40 -11.14 -1.57 12.93
C PHE A 40 -10.34 -2.15 14.11
N ASP A 41 -10.20 -1.39 15.20
CA ASP A 41 -9.60 -1.90 16.44
C ASP A 41 -10.34 -3.14 16.96
N PHE A 42 -11.67 -3.13 16.92
CA PHE A 42 -12.46 -4.29 17.32
C PHE A 42 -12.24 -5.49 16.39
N VAL A 43 -12.20 -5.24 15.08
CA VAL A 43 -12.00 -6.28 14.06
C VAL A 43 -10.64 -6.99 14.23
N GLU A 44 -9.59 -6.24 14.52
CA GLU A 44 -8.25 -6.78 14.83
C GLU A 44 -8.20 -7.46 16.21
N LEU A 45 -8.85 -6.88 17.23
CA LEU A 45 -8.96 -7.51 18.55
C LEU A 45 -9.66 -8.88 18.46
N LEU A 46 -10.73 -8.97 17.67
CA LEU A 46 -11.43 -10.22 17.44
C LEU A 46 -10.51 -11.23 16.73
N ALA A 47 -9.70 -10.78 15.76
CA ALA A 47 -8.71 -11.64 15.11
C ALA A 47 -7.70 -12.20 16.12
N GLU A 48 -7.14 -11.35 16.99
CA GLU A 48 -6.20 -11.74 18.04
C GLU A 48 -6.80 -12.82 18.96
N LEU A 49 -8.03 -12.61 19.43
CA LEU A 49 -8.74 -13.56 20.30
C LEU A 49 -9.06 -14.88 19.60
N LEU A 50 -9.37 -14.85 18.31
CA LEU A 50 -9.62 -16.05 17.51
C LEU A 50 -8.34 -16.84 17.27
N ILE A 51 -7.22 -16.15 16.99
CA ILE A 51 -5.90 -16.77 16.82
C ILE A 51 -5.47 -17.45 18.13
N GLU A 52 -5.62 -16.79 19.27
CA GLU A 52 -5.28 -17.37 20.59
C GLU A 52 -6.06 -18.66 20.87
N LYS A 53 -7.33 -18.70 20.46
CA LYS A 53 -8.22 -19.84 20.72
C LYS A 53 -8.32 -20.82 19.55
N ASP A 54 -7.57 -20.61 18.47
CA ASP A 54 -7.80 -21.32 17.21
C ASP A 54 -7.65 -22.83 17.39
N ASP A 55 -6.62 -23.27 18.14
CA ASP A 55 -6.35 -24.68 18.44
C ASP A 55 -7.46 -25.38 19.24
N HIS A 56 -8.32 -24.62 19.93
CA HIS A 56 -9.46 -25.15 20.68
C HIS A 56 -10.70 -25.38 19.83
N PHE A 57 -10.73 -24.85 18.60
CA PHE A 57 -11.86 -25.01 17.70
C PHE A 57 -11.67 -26.19 16.74
N PRO A 58 -12.74 -26.99 16.46
CA PRO A 58 -12.74 -27.97 15.39
C PRO A 58 -12.35 -27.34 14.05
N PHE A 59 -11.74 -28.13 13.16
CA PHE A 59 -11.26 -27.67 11.86
C PHE A 59 -12.34 -26.95 11.03
N ASP A 60 -13.58 -27.47 11.03
CA ASP A 60 -14.71 -26.90 10.27
C ASP A 60 -15.51 -25.82 11.04
N SER A 61 -15.00 -25.36 12.18
CA SER A 61 -15.71 -24.39 13.01
C SER A 61 -15.78 -23.01 12.32
N PRO A 62 -16.95 -22.34 12.31
CA PRO A 62 -17.06 -20.96 11.85
C PRO A 62 -16.29 -19.97 12.75
N ALA A 63 -15.86 -20.42 13.94
CA ALA A 63 -15.02 -19.66 14.86
C ALA A 63 -13.51 -19.84 14.60
N LYS A 64 -13.12 -20.52 13.52
CA LYS A 64 -11.72 -20.52 13.08
C LYS A 64 -11.31 -19.15 12.56
N PHE A 65 -10.10 -18.72 12.90
CA PHE A 65 -9.53 -17.46 12.43
C PHE A 65 -9.54 -17.38 10.90
N GLU A 66 -9.18 -18.46 10.22
CA GLU A 66 -9.13 -18.48 8.75
C GLU A 66 -10.52 -18.22 8.12
N VAL A 67 -11.57 -18.81 8.68
CA VAL A 67 -12.95 -18.63 8.21
C VAL A 67 -13.42 -17.20 8.46
N TYR A 68 -13.11 -16.64 9.63
CA TYR A 68 -13.37 -15.25 9.96
C TYR A 68 -12.66 -14.30 9.00
N ARG A 69 -11.36 -14.51 8.77
CA ARG A 69 -10.52 -13.69 7.87
C ARG A 69 -11.09 -13.66 6.46
N ILE A 70 -11.49 -14.82 5.92
CA ILE A 70 -12.10 -14.90 4.58
C ILE A 70 -13.39 -14.08 4.54
N ARG A 71 -14.32 -14.33 5.47
CA ARG A 71 -15.63 -13.63 5.50
C ARG A 71 -15.49 -12.12 5.70
N LEU A 72 -14.58 -11.69 6.56
CA LEU A 72 -14.30 -10.28 6.77
C LEU A 72 -13.75 -9.65 5.49
N ASN A 73 -12.76 -10.28 4.86
CA ASN A 73 -12.18 -9.76 3.62
C ASN A 73 -13.20 -9.69 2.50
N ASP A 74 -14.06 -10.71 2.36
CA ASP A 74 -15.16 -10.72 1.40
C ASP A 74 -16.15 -9.56 1.66
N LEU A 75 -16.53 -9.33 2.92
CA LEU A 75 -17.41 -8.22 3.30
C LEU A 75 -16.78 -6.85 3.00
N LEU A 76 -15.52 -6.64 3.40
CA LEU A 76 -14.81 -5.41 3.11
C LEU A 76 -14.69 -5.20 1.59
N ASP A 77 -14.54 -6.29 0.85
CA ASP A 77 -14.48 -6.28 -0.60
C ASP A 77 -15.83 -5.97 -1.27
N GLU A 78 -16.94 -6.55 -0.80
CA GLU A 78 -18.30 -6.29 -1.29
C GLU A 78 -18.68 -4.81 -1.10
N GLU A 79 -18.34 -4.24 0.06
CA GLU A 79 -18.64 -2.86 0.43
C GLU A 79 -17.61 -1.84 -0.08
N ASN A 80 -16.63 -2.27 -0.89
CA ASN A 80 -15.52 -1.44 -1.40
C ASN A 80 -14.71 -0.70 -0.32
N ILE A 81 -14.56 -1.32 0.85
CA ILE A 81 -13.73 -0.82 1.93
C ILE A 81 -12.27 -1.20 1.63
N GLY A 82 -11.38 -0.21 1.62
CA GLY A 82 -9.98 -0.35 1.20
C GLY A 82 -9.05 -1.03 2.22
N TRP A 83 -9.54 -2.03 2.96
CA TRP A 83 -8.82 -2.75 3.99
C TRP A 83 -8.92 -4.27 3.75
N GLN A 84 -7.91 -5.01 4.20
CA GLN A 84 -7.84 -6.46 4.12
C GLN A 84 -7.05 -6.99 5.32
N MET A 85 -7.60 -7.98 5.99
CA MET A 85 -6.93 -8.69 7.08
C MET A 85 -5.93 -9.70 6.53
N ASP A 86 -4.72 -9.68 7.08
CA ASP A 86 -3.64 -10.58 6.70
C ASP A 86 -3.62 -11.89 7.53
N ALA A 87 -2.58 -12.70 7.38
CA ALA A 87 -2.43 -13.97 8.09
C ALA A 87 -2.07 -13.85 9.57
N HIS A 88 -1.72 -12.66 10.03
CA HIS A 88 -1.36 -12.38 11.42
C HIS A 88 -2.48 -11.68 12.20
N GLY A 89 -3.63 -11.44 11.55
CA GLY A 89 -4.78 -10.77 12.15
C GLY A 89 -4.71 -9.24 12.08
N GLU A 90 -3.76 -8.69 11.31
CA GLU A 90 -3.59 -7.25 11.14
C GLU A 90 -4.37 -6.76 9.91
N LEU A 91 -5.07 -5.63 10.04
CA LEU A 91 -5.70 -4.95 8.91
C LEU A 91 -4.64 -4.17 8.12
N LYS A 92 -4.45 -4.62 6.88
CA LYS A 92 -3.59 -3.96 5.91
C LYS A 92 -4.43 -3.27 4.86
N ARG A 93 -3.93 -2.15 4.38
CA ARG A 93 -4.64 -1.39 3.37
C ARG A 93 -4.65 -2.15 2.03
N LYS A 94 -5.84 -2.29 1.42
CA LYS A 94 -6.02 -2.88 0.09
C LYS A 94 -6.19 -1.79 -0.95
N ILE A 95 -5.22 -1.66 -1.85
CA ILE A 95 -5.31 -0.77 -3.03
C ILE A 95 -5.60 -1.65 -4.25
N ARG A 96 -6.88 -1.94 -4.50
CA ARG A 96 -7.34 -2.85 -5.57
C ARG A 96 -6.77 -2.53 -6.96
N ALA A 97 -6.65 -1.24 -7.30
CA ALA A 97 -6.10 -0.80 -8.58
C ALA A 97 -4.59 -1.10 -8.74
N MET A 98 -3.85 -1.26 -7.63
CA MET A 98 -2.40 -1.35 -7.61
C MET A 98 -1.88 -2.79 -7.50
N ASN A 99 -2.68 -3.74 -7.00
CA ASN A 99 -2.24 -5.13 -6.77
C ASN A 99 -1.64 -5.79 -8.02
N ARG A 100 -2.25 -5.61 -9.20
CA ARG A 100 -1.69 -6.13 -10.46
C ARG A 100 -0.34 -5.47 -10.78
N SER A 101 -0.23 -4.16 -10.65
CA SER A 101 1.02 -3.43 -10.88
C SER A 101 2.13 -3.84 -9.92
N ILE A 102 1.81 -4.12 -8.65
CA ILE A 102 2.73 -4.64 -7.62
C ILE A 102 3.25 -6.02 -8.05
N SER A 103 2.36 -6.96 -8.37
CA SER A 103 2.77 -8.30 -8.80
C SER A 103 3.63 -8.27 -10.07
N SER A 104 3.28 -7.44 -11.05
CA SER A 104 4.09 -7.26 -12.25
C SER A 104 5.47 -6.66 -11.95
N ALA A 105 5.54 -5.66 -11.07
CA ALA A 105 6.81 -5.04 -10.69
C ALA A 105 7.72 -6.00 -9.91
N ASP A 106 7.17 -6.81 -9.00
CA ASP A 106 7.92 -7.82 -8.25
C ASP A 106 8.53 -8.89 -9.17
N ALA A 107 7.82 -9.26 -10.24
CA ALA A 107 8.30 -10.17 -11.26
C ALA A 107 9.37 -9.53 -12.16
N ALA A 108 9.18 -8.28 -12.59
CA ALA A 108 10.08 -7.58 -13.50
C ALA A 108 11.40 -7.16 -12.85
N LEU A 109 11.38 -6.75 -11.57
CA LEU A 109 12.55 -6.22 -10.85
C LEU A 109 13.48 -7.32 -10.35
N ASP A 110 14.03 -8.15 -11.24
CA ASP A 110 14.95 -9.26 -10.93
C ASP A 110 16.26 -8.82 -10.20
N SER A 111 17.22 -9.74 -10.08
CA SER A 111 18.49 -9.49 -9.37
C SER A 111 19.31 -8.31 -9.93
N ARG A 112 19.15 -7.97 -11.21
CA ARG A 112 19.81 -6.82 -11.85
C ARG A 112 19.30 -5.49 -11.30
N PHE A 113 18.05 -5.45 -10.84
CA PHE A 113 17.36 -4.26 -10.38
C PHE A 113 17.28 -4.15 -8.85
N LYS A 114 18.27 -4.69 -8.12
CA LYS A 114 18.27 -4.73 -6.64
C LYS A 114 17.95 -3.38 -5.98
N SER A 115 18.65 -2.32 -6.39
CA SER A 115 18.42 -0.97 -5.83
C SER A 115 16.99 -0.47 -6.11
N ALA A 116 16.48 -0.71 -7.32
CA ALA A 116 15.11 -0.34 -7.66
C ALA A 116 14.08 -1.12 -6.81
N ARG A 117 14.32 -2.42 -6.58
CA ARG A 117 13.49 -3.27 -5.71
C ARG A 117 13.46 -2.77 -4.27
N GLU A 118 14.58 -2.32 -3.72
CA GLU A 118 14.65 -1.75 -2.36
C GLU A 118 13.83 -0.47 -2.24
N HIS A 119 14.01 0.49 -3.17
CA HIS A 119 13.24 1.73 -3.21
C HIS A 119 11.73 1.48 -3.41
N TYR A 120 11.38 0.56 -4.32
CA TYR A 120 10.00 0.13 -4.56
C TYR A 120 9.34 -0.38 -3.27
N LYS A 121 9.99 -1.30 -2.55
CA LYS A 121 9.46 -1.86 -1.31
C LYS A 121 9.28 -0.80 -0.23
N ARG A 122 10.24 0.14 -0.10
CA ARG A 122 10.13 1.27 0.82
C ARG A 122 8.95 2.17 0.46
N SER A 123 8.77 2.49 -0.81
CA SER A 123 7.62 3.29 -1.28
C SER A 123 6.28 2.66 -0.89
N LEU A 124 6.13 1.35 -1.11
CA LEU A 124 4.92 0.61 -0.72
C LEU A 124 4.74 0.61 0.80
N SER A 125 5.82 0.46 1.58
CA SER A 125 5.73 0.48 3.05
C SER A 125 5.17 1.81 3.55
N TYR A 126 5.58 2.94 2.98
CA TYR A 126 5.07 4.26 3.34
C TYR A 126 3.59 4.45 2.94
N LEU A 127 3.15 3.83 1.84
CA LEU A 127 1.78 4.00 1.33
C LEU A 127 0.75 3.08 1.98
N LEU A 128 1.18 1.87 2.36
CA LEU A 128 0.31 0.79 2.82
C LEU A 128 0.30 0.62 4.35
N THR A 129 1.23 1.26 5.05
CA THR A 129 1.34 1.20 6.52
C THR A 129 0.82 2.49 7.13
N HIS A 130 0.23 2.42 8.33
CA HIS A 130 -0.18 3.59 9.10
C HIS A 130 0.90 4.01 10.11
N PRO A 131 1.17 5.33 10.28
CA PRO A 131 0.61 6.44 9.50
C PRO A 131 1.11 6.43 8.06
N VAL A 132 0.24 6.77 7.12
CA VAL A 132 0.60 6.90 5.70
C VAL A 132 1.55 8.08 5.54
N ASP A 133 2.60 7.89 4.75
CA ASP A 133 3.57 8.93 4.40
C ASP A 133 3.60 9.10 2.87
N GLU A 134 2.68 9.92 2.37
CA GLU A 134 2.48 10.17 0.95
C GLU A 134 3.75 10.72 0.28
N ALA A 135 4.41 11.67 0.95
CA ALA A 135 5.57 12.35 0.42
C ALA A 135 6.77 11.40 0.27
N ASN A 136 7.07 10.61 1.31
CA ASN A 136 8.15 9.63 1.21
C ASN A 136 7.80 8.46 0.29
N SER A 137 6.54 8.07 0.19
CA SER A 137 6.11 7.08 -0.78
C SER A 137 6.41 7.52 -2.22
N VAL A 138 6.05 8.76 -2.58
CA VAL A 138 6.35 9.34 -3.90
C VAL A 138 7.86 9.48 -4.12
N ARG A 139 8.61 9.95 -3.11
CA ARG A 139 10.08 10.09 -3.21
C ARG A 139 10.76 8.76 -3.52
N GLU A 140 10.34 7.69 -2.86
CA GLU A 140 10.97 6.38 -3.02
C GLU A 140 10.58 5.71 -4.34
N ILE A 141 9.33 5.83 -4.82
CA ILE A 141 8.96 5.19 -6.11
C ILE A 141 9.68 5.85 -7.29
N ILE A 142 9.91 7.16 -7.24
CA ILE A 142 10.67 7.87 -8.27
C ILE A 142 12.16 7.51 -8.20
N SER A 143 12.69 7.27 -6.99
CA SER A 143 14.04 6.73 -6.81
C SER A 143 14.16 5.31 -7.41
N ALA A 144 13.11 4.48 -7.27
CA ALA A 144 13.07 3.16 -7.91
C ALA A 144 13.11 3.26 -9.44
N LEU A 145 12.30 4.15 -10.02
CA LEU A 145 12.28 4.42 -11.46
C LEU A 145 13.64 4.92 -11.97
N GLU A 146 14.30 5.81 -11.22
CA GLU A 146 15.65 6.29 -11.53
C GLU A 146 16.68 5.14 -11.53
N SER A 147 16.62 4.25 -10.53
CA SER A 147 17.51 3.09 -10.46
C SER A 147 17.32 2.13 -11.64
N VAL A 148 16.10 1.93 -12.13
CA VAL A 148 15.84 1.14 -13.36
C VAL A 148 16.50 1.79 -14.56
N ILE A 149 16.31 3.10 -14.74
CA ILE A 149 16.91 3.85 -15.86
C ILE A 149 18.43 3.77 -15.81
N LYS A 150 19.05 3.82 -14.63
CA LYS A 150 20.51 3.67 -14.47
C LYS A 150 21.00 2.29 -14.88
N VAL A 151 20.22 1.23 -14.67
CA VAL A 151 20.59 -0.11 -15.15
C VAL A 151 20.52 -0.19 -16.68
N ILE A 152 19.49 0.40 -17.29
CA ILE A 152 19.30 0.42 -18.76
C ILE A 152 20.32 1.35 -19.47
N ALA A 153 20.67 2.47 -18.82
CA ALA A 153 21.56 3.51 -19.30
C ALA A 153 22.70 3.80 -18.28
N PRO A 154 23.70 2.91 -18.14
CA PRO A 154 24.68 2.92 -17.04
C PRO A 154 25.64 4.12 -17.00
N LYS A 155 25.65 4.99 -18.03
CA LYS A 155 26.55 6.14 -18.12
C LYS A 155 25.92 7.46 -17.62
N VAL A 156 24.71 7.42 -17.05
CA VAL A 156 23.96 8.63 -16.69
C VAL A 156 23.92 8.85 -15.17
N ALA A 157 24.16 10.09 -14.75
CA ALA A 157 24.20 10.45 -13.32
C ALA A 157 22.81 10.64 -12.70
N THR A 158 21.82 11.05 -13.49
CA THR A 158 20.47 11.42 -13.03
C THR A 158 19.38 10.82 -13.92
N LEU A 159 18.15 10.73 -13.41
CA LEU A 159 16.98 10.31 -14.18
C LEU A 159 16.81 11.14 -15.46
N GLY A 160 16.90 12.48 -15.36
CA GLY A 160 16.76 13.36 -16.52
C GLY A 160 17.84 13.15 -17.60
N ALA A 161 19.08 12.85 -17.19
CA ALA A 161 20.13 12.48 -18.13
C ALA A 161 19.86 11.11 -18.77
N GLY A 162 19.35 10.16 -18.00
CA GLY A 162 18.91 8.85 -18.46
C GLY A 162 17.84 8.93 -19.53
N VAL A 163 16.77 9.71 -19.30
CA VAL A 163 15.70 9.87 -20.30
C VAL A 163 16.22 10.48 -21.60
N LYS A 164 17.11 11.47 -21.54
CA LYS A 164 17.75 12.03 -22.74
C LYS A 164 18.55 10.99 -23.51
N GLU A 165 19.23 10.08 -22.82
CA GLU A 165 19.97 8.99 -23.45
C GLU A 165 19.03 7.97 -24.10
N LEU A 166 17.96 7.55 -23.41
CA LEU A 166 16.95 6.66 -23.96
C LEU A 166 16.28 7.26 -25.21
N ARG A 167 16.07 8.58 -25.24
CA ARG A 167 15.52 9.29 -26.40
C ARG A 167 16.46 9.22 -27.62
N LYS A 168 17.79 9.21 -27.40
CA LYS A 168 18.77 9.10 -28.49
C LYS A 168 18.83 7.69 -29.07
N ARG A 169 18.65 6.66 -28.24
CA ARG A 169 18.64 5.26 -28.69
C ARG A 169 17.47 4.99 -29.63
N GLY A 170 16.33 5.65 -29.39
CA GLY A 170 15.15 5.52 -30.26
C GLY A 170 14.29 4.28 -29.97
N ASP A 171 14.66 3.47 -28.98
CA ASP A 171 13.95 2.26 -28.57
C ASP A 171 12.59 2.57 -27.92
N PHE A 172 12.40 3.81 -27.44
CA PHE A 172 11.24 4.24 -26.67
C PHE A 172 10.44 5.31 -27.42
N ASN A 173 9.11 5.25 -27.28
CA ASN A 173 8.25 6.32 -27.76
C ASN A 173 8.57 7.62 -26.98
N ARG A 174 8.72 8.73 -27.71
CA ARG A 174 8.95 10.05 -27.10
C ARG A 174 7.93 10.39 -26.00
N TRP A 175 6.66 10.08 -26.21
CA TRP A 175 5.60 10.46 -25.28
C TRP A 175 5.66 9.68 -23.97
N SER A 176 6.08 8.41 -23.97
CA SER A 176 6.27 7.66 -22.74
C SER A 176 7.42 8.21 -21.91
N LEU A 177 8.50 8.64 -22.57
CA LEU A 177 9.62 9.34 -21.93
C LEU A 177 9.20 10.70 -21.34
N ASP A 178 8.33 11.45 -22.03
CA ASP A 178 7.81 12.73 -21.53
C ASP A 178 7.01 12.54 -20.23
N ILE A 179 6.29 11.41 -20.06
CA ILE A 179 5.58 11.10 -18.80
C ILE A 179 6.58 10.87 -17.66
N ILE A 180 7.66 10.13 -17.91
CA ILE A 180 8.72 9.89 -16.91
C ILE A 180 9.37 11.21 -16.48
N GLU A 181 9.64 12.11 -17.42
CA GLU A 181 10.16 13.46 -17.11
C GLU A 181 9.20 14.24 -16.22
N LYS A 182 7.89 14.18 -16.47
CA LYS A 182 6.88 14.87 -15.66
C LYS A 182 6.75 14.28 -14.26
N LEU A 183 6.81 12.97 -14.10
CA LEU A 183 6.85 12.32 -12.79
C LEU A 183 8.09 12.72 -11.99
N TYR A 184 9.25 12.81 -12.65
CA TYR A 184 10.47 13.26 -12.00
C TYR A 184 10.40 14.73 -11.58
N ALA A 185 9.92 15.61 -12.46
CA ALA A 185 9.70 17.02 -12.16
C ALA A 185 8.73 17.19 -10.98
N TYR A 186 7.61 16.46 -10.98
CA TYR A 186 6.69 16.42 -9.85
C TYR A 186 7.41 16.11 -8.55
N SER A 187 8.25 15.07 -8.50
CA SER A 187 8.97 14.69 -7.27
C SER A 187 9.95 15.75 -6.75
N ASN A 188 10.53 16.54 -7.65
CA ASN A 188 11.52 17.55 -7.31
C ASN A 188 10.87 18.87 -6.90
N ASP A 189 9.79 19.25 -7.58
CA ASP A 189 9.14 20.56 -7.40
C ASP A 189 7.99 20.50 -6.40
N SER A 190 7.41 19.31 -6.15
CA SER A 190 6.29 19.17 -5.20
C SER A 190 6.76 19.38 -3.76
N PRO A 191 6.04 20.22 -2.99
CA PRO A 191 6.31 20.43 -1.57
C PRO A 191 6.46 19.12 -0.79
N PHE A 192 7.35 19.09 0.19
CA PHE A 192 7.59 17.97 1.12
C PHE A 192 8.15 16.66 0.53
N VAL A 193 8.23 16.50 -0.80
CA VAL A 193 8.69 15.23 -1.41
C VAL A 193 10.22 15.12 -1.45
N ARG A 194 10.93 16.02 -2.16
CA ARG A 194 12.41 16.06 -2.21
C ARG A 194 12.96 17.46 -1.94
N HIS A 195 13.40 18.14 -3.00
CA HIS A 195 13.88 19.53 -2.99
C HIS A 195 12.72 20.53 -3.05
N GLY A 196 11.47 20.04 -2.95
CA GLY A 196 10.29 20.87 -2.89
C GLY A 196 10.35 21.79 -1.68
N HIS A 197 9.75 22.97 -1.83
CA HIS A 197 9.67 23.93 -0.73
C HIS A 197 8.85 23.34 0.42
N ILE A 198 9.18 23.74 1.65
CA ILE A 198 8.39 23.37 2.85
C ILE A 198 7.07 24.17 2.86
N ASP A 199 7.00 25.24 2.06
CA ASP A 199 5.78 26.03 1.84
C ASP A 199 4.97 25.42 0.70
N GLY A 200 3.77 24.92 1.01
CA GLY A 200 2.82 24.41 0.03
C GLY A 200 1.89 23.31 0.55
N VAL A 201 1.25 22.60 -0.37
CA VAL A 201 0.36 21.48 -0.06
C VAL A 201 1.11 20.18 -0.31
N ALA A 202 1.22 19.34 0.72
CA ALA A 202 1.77 17.98 0.58
C ALA A 202 0.90 17.16 -0.37
N PRO A 203 1.47 16.17 -1.09
CA PRO A 203 0.68 15.29 -1.95
C PRO A 203 -0.44 14.66 -1.15
N THR A 204 -1.66 14.78 -1.68
CA THR A 204 -2.79 14.05 -1.13
C THR A 204 -2.57 12.55 -1.31
N ARG A 205 -3.25 11.77 -0.49
CA ARG A 205 -3.27 10.30 -0.59
C ARG A 205 -3.65 9.81 -1.99
N ALA A 206 -4.66 10.41 -2.60
CA ALA A 206 -5.09 10.06 -3.96
C ALA A 206 -3.99 10.35 -5.00
N GLU A 207 -3.28 11.47 -4.86
CA GLU A 207 -2.14 11.79 -5.74
C GLU A 207 -0.99 10.81 -5.56
N ALA A 208 -0.62 10.47 -4.31
CA ALA A 208 0.43 9.50 -4.03
C ALA A 208 0.13 8.12 -4.63
N GLU A 209 -1.10 7.64 -4.50
CA GLU A 209 -1.54 6.37 -5.08
C GLU A 209 -1.46 6.38 -6.61
N MET A 210 -1.98 7.43 -7.24
CA MET A 210 -1.92 7.60 -8.69
C MET A 210 -0.47 7.62 -9.18
N ILE A 211 0.42 8.35 -8.49
CA ILE A 211 1.83 8.47 -8.85
C ILE A 211 2.56 7.14 -8.70
N VAL A 212 2.38 6.45 -7.57
CA VAL A 212 2.99 5.14 -7.33
C VAL A 212 2.52 4.14 -8.39
N GLN A 213 1.22 4.09 -8.67
CA GLN A 213 0.69 3.18 -9.69
C GLN A 213 1.25 3.49 -11.09
N THR A 214 1.31 4.77 -11.46
CA THR A 214 1.86 5.20 -12.76
C THR A 214 3.35 4.86 -12.86
N ALA A 215 4.13 5.11 -11.80
CA ALA A 215 5.55 4.81 -11.78
C ALA A 215 5.82 3.29 -11.83
N LEU A 216 5.00 2.46 -11.18
CA LEU A 216 5.08 1.00 -11.30
C LEU A 216 4.87 0.54 -12.74
N SER A 217 3.84 1.07 -13.42
CA SER A 217 3.60 0.76 -14.83
C SER A 217 4.77 1.19 -15.72
N MET A 218 5.38 2.35 -15.44
CA MET A 218 6.57 2.82 -16.16
C MET A 218 7.81 1.96 -15.91
N ILE A 219 8.01 1.47 -14.68
CA ILE A 219 9.09 0.54 -14.35
C ILE A 219 8.97 -0.74 -15.20
N CYS A 220 7.80 -1.36 -15.22
CA CYS A 220 7.58 -2.58 -16.00
C CYS A 220 7.82 -2.34 -17.50
N TYR A 221 7.26 -1.25 -18.03
CA TYR A 221 7.42 -0.85 -19.44
C TYR A 221 8.90 -0.63 -19.82
N LEU A 222 9.67 0.06 -18.96
CA LEU A 222 11.10 0.30 -19.20
C LEU A 222 11.91 -0.99 -19.22
N ILE A 223 11.60 -1.94 -18.34
CA ILE A 223 12.29 -3.23 -18.27
C ILE A 223 11.97 -4.08 -19.49
N GLU A 224 10.71 -4.11 -19.91
CA GLU A 224 10.25 -4.86 -21.10
C GLU A 224 10.94 -4.34 -22.37
N VAL A 225 10.79 -3.04 -22.67
CA VAL A 225 11.35 -2.44 -23.89
C VAL A 225 12.88 -2.34 -23.82
N GLY A 226 13.43 -2.02 -22.65
CA GLY A 226 14.88 -1.92 -22.43
C GLY A 226 15.60 -3.26 -22.47
N GLY A 227 14.89 -4.37 -22.15
CA GLY A 227 15.39 -5.73 -22.33
C GLY A 227 15.45 -6.14 -23.80
N GLU A 228 14.42 -5.81 -24.58
CA GLU A 228 14.35 -6.12 -26.01
C GLU A 228 15.37 -5.33 -26.86
N GLY A 229 15.70 -4.09 -26.45
CA GLY A 229 16.69 -3.26 -27.14
C GLY A 229 18.12 -3.80 -27.11
N ALA A 230 18.45 -4.70 -26.17
CA ALA A 230 19.75 -5.37 -26.12
C ALA A 230 19.90 -6.54 -27.12
N GLU A 231 18.79 -7.02 -27.69
CA GLU A 231 18.75 -8.16 -28.62
C GLU A 231 18.53 -7.76 -30.08
N ARG A 232 18.31 -6.47 -30.40
CA ARG A 232 18.21 -6.01 -31.78
C ARG A 232 19.62 -5.75 -32.35
N PRO A 233 20.05 -6.47 -33.41
CA PRO A 233 21.36 -6.34 -34.04
C PRO A 233 21.53 -5.04 -34.84
#